data_AF-A0A495XG14-F1
#
_entry.id   AF-A0A495XG14-F1
#
_cell.length_a   1.000
_cell.length_b   1.000
_cell.length_c   1.000
_cell.angle_alpha   90.00
_cell.angle_beta   90.00
_cell.angle_gamma   90.00
#
_symmetry.space_group_name_H-M   'P 1'
#
loop_
_entity.id
_entity.type
_entity.pdbx_description
1 polymer ?
#
loop_
_entity_poly.entity_id
_entity_poly.type
_entity_poly.pdbx_seq_one_letter_code
_entity_poly.pdbx_strand_id
1 'polypeptide(L)'
;MTGIPEAFARFRSDVEAAVTRGRRAASAASAANAAQRNRNRELADQARAKQVRPEAQRPTSEDVRRVATGFREDHGLPVERLPSGAELLSPPEESQKRTDANANSAPPPPMTGARAVAGPSGQLPPERGDDEDFSQARILY
;
A
#
# COMPACT_ATOMS: atom_id res chain seq x y z
N MET A 1 2.04 -26.92 55.04
CA MET A 1 1.96 -27.21 53.58
C MET A 1 0.84 -26.38 52.95
N THR A 2 1.06 -25.09 52.69
CA THR A 2 0.03 -24.16 52.16
C THR A 2 0.38 -23.54 50.80
N GLY A 3 1.52 -23.89 50.19
CA GLY A 3 2.04 -23.19 49.01
C GLY A 3 1.36 -23.53 47.68
N ILE A 4 0.83 -24.75 47.52
CA ILE A 4 0.24 -25.18 46.23
C ILE A 4 -1.09 -24.47 45.94
N PRO A 5 -2.06 -24.41 46.88
CA PRO A 5 -3.32 -23.70 46.65
C PRO A 5 -3.14 -22.20 46.39
N GLU A 6 -2.19 -21.58 47.09
CA GLU A 6 -1.87 -20.16 46.92
C GLU A 6 -1.21 -19.87 45.56
N ALA A 7 -0.29 -20.73 45.10
CA ALA A 7 0.30 -20.63 43.78
C ALA A 7 -0.76 -20.75 42.66
N PHE A 8 -1.72 -21.67 42.80
CA PHE A 8 -2.83 -21.79 41.86
C PHE A 8 -3.74 -20.56 41.86
N ALA A 9 -4.00 -19.95 43.02
CA ALA A 9 -4.80 -18.73 43.12
C ALA A 9 -4.12 -17.55 42.41
N ARG A 10 -2.81 -17.37 42.62
CA ARG A 10 -2.00 -16.35 41.94
C ARG A 10 -1.98 -16.56 40.43
N PHE A 11 -1.73 -17.79 39.98
CA PHE A 11 -1.73 -18.12 38.56
C PHE A 11 -3.08 -17.80 37.88
N ARG A 12 -4.20 -18.16 38.51
CA ARG A 12 -5.53 -17.84 37.98
C ARG A 12 -5.73 -16.32 37.87
N SER A 13 -5.34 -15.58 38.91
CA SER A 13 -5.43 -14.12 38.91
C SER A 13 -4.58 -13.49 37.80
N ASP A 14 -3.36 -13.99 37.57
CA ASP A 14 -2.47 -13.51 36.51
C ASP A 14 -3.04 -13.78 35.12
N VAL A 15 -3.62 -14.97 34.92
CA VAL A 15 -4.29 -15.33 33.66
C VAL A 15 -5.50 -14.44 33.41
N GLU A 16 -6.37 -14.22 34.40
CA GLU A 16 -7.53 -13.33 34.28
C GLU A 16 -7.13 -11.88 33.98
N ALA A 17 -6.08 -11.39 34.64
CA ALA A 17 -5.52 -10.07 34.38
C ALA A 17 -4.95 -9.96 32.96
N ALA A 18 -4.22 -10.99 32.49
CA ALA A 18 -3.69 -11.06 31.14
C ALA A 18 -4.80 -11.08 30.08
N VAL A 19 -5.86 -11.87 30.29
CA VAL A 19 -7.02 -11.94 29.39
C VAL A 19 -7.74 -10.58 29.33
N THR A 20 -7.90 -9.91 30.47
CA THR A 20 -8.52 -8.58 30.51
C THR A 20 -7.68 -7.55 29.77
N ARG A 21 -6.35 -7.55 29.94
CA ARG A 21 -5.43 -6.70 29.15
C ARG A 21 -5.52 -7.01 27.66
N GLY A 22 -5.50 -8.29 27.29
CA GLY A 22 -5.63 -8.74 25.91
C GLY A 22 -6.93 -8.28 25.26
N ARG A 23 -8.07 -8.41 25.95
CA ARG A 23 -9.37 -7.93 25.47
C ARG A 23 -9.38 -6.42 25.25
N ARG A 24 -8.80 -5.63 26.16
CA ARG A 24 -8.68 -4.18 26.00
C ARG A 24 -7.78 -3.79 24.83
N ALA A 25 -6.66 -4.48 24.65
CA ALA A 25 -5.76 -4.24 23.51
C ALA A 25 -6.45 -4.57 22.18
N ALA A 26 -7.17 -5.70 22.13
CA ALA A 26 -7.93 -6.10 20.95
C ALA A 26 -9.05 -5.10 20.61
N SER A 27 -9.80 -4.61 21.60
CA SER A 27 -10.83 -3.60 21.35
C SER A 27 -10.25 -2.27 20.87
N ALA A 28 -9.13 -1.82 21.45
CA ALA A 28 -8.42 -0.62 21.01
C ALA A 28 -7.90 -0.76 19.58
N ALA A 29 -7.30 -1.89 19.23
CA ALA A 29 -6.84 -2.17 17.87
C ALA A 29 -8.00 -2.22 16.87
N SER A 30 -9.12 -2.85 17.23
CA SER A 30 -10.34 -2.87 16.41
C SER A 30 -10.89 -1.47 16.15
N ALA A 31 -10.93 -0.62 17.18
CA ALA A 31 -11.35 0.78 17.06
C ALA A 31 -10.41 1.59 16.15
N ALA A 32 -9.09 1.42 16.30
CA ALA A 32 -8.10 2.06 15.44
C ALA A 32 -8.26 1.62 13.96
N ASN A 33 -8.46 0.33 13.73
CA ASN A 33 -8.70 -0.22 12.38
C ASN A 33 -10.01 0.31 11.77
N ALA A 34 -11.08 0.41 12.57
CA ALA A 34 -12.33 1.00 12.12
C ALA A 34 -12.16 2.48 11.73
N ALA A 35 -11.45 3.26 12.56
CA ALA A 35 -11.15 4.65 12.26
C ALA A 35 -10.32 4.80 10.97
N GLN A 36 -9.31 3.96 10.77
CA GLN A 36 -8.51 3.96 9.55
C GLN A 36 -9.34 3.61 8.30
N ARG A 37 -10.21 2.59 8.38
CA ARG A 37 -11.12 2.24 7.27
C ARG A 37 -12.05 3.39 6.91
N ASN A 38 -12.57 4.12 7.90
CA ASN A 38 -13.41 5.27 7.66
C ASN A 38 -12.64 6.41 6.97
N ARG A 39 -11.44 6.76 7.45
CA ARG A 39 -10.56 7.75 6.79
C ARG A 39 -10.23 7.36 5.35
N ASN A 40 -9.95 6.08 5.11
CA ASN A 40 -9.66 5.58 3.77
C ASN A 40 -10.89 5.70 2.85
N ARG A 41 -12.10 5.41 3.36
CA ARG A 41 -13.35 5.59 2.61
C ARG A 41 -13.57 7.07 2.29
N GLU A 42 -13.43 7.95 3.26
CA GLU A 42 -13.53 9.40 3.06
C GLU A 42 -12.53 9.90 2.01
N LEU A 43 -11.28 9.45 2.07
CA LEU A 43 -10.26 9.81 1.09
C LEU A 43 -10.61 9.28 -0.31
N ALA A 44 -11.12 8.05 -0.40
CA ALA A 44 -11.55 7.46 -1.66
C ALA A 44 -12.73 8.24 -2.26
N ASP A 45 -13.69 8.67 -1.44
CA ASP A 45 -14.83 9.46 -1.89
C ASP A 45 -14.40 10.88 -2.31
N GLN A 46 -13.47 11.51 -1.59
CA GLN A 46 -12.85 12.77 -2.02
C GLN A 46 -12.10 12.62 -3.35
N ALA A 47 -11.39 11.50 -3.55
CA ALA A 47 -10.67 11.23 -4.79
C ALA A 47 -11.63 11.05 -5.96
N ARG A 48 -12.71 10.29 -5.77
CA ARG A 48 -13.81 10.13 -6.76
C ARG A 48 -14.45 11.46 -7.11
N ALA A 49 -14.66 12.33 -6.12
CA ALA A 49 -15.20 13.67 -6.33
C ALA A 49 -14.20 14.66 -6.96
N LYS A 50 -12.96 14.23 -7.26
CA LYS A 50 -11.85 15.09 -7.72
C LYS A 50 -11.54 16.26 -6.76
N GLN A 51 -11.79 16.05 -5.48
CA GLN A 51 -11.59 17.04 -4.42
C GLN A 51 -10.26 16.88 -3.67
N VAL A 52 -9.54 15.78 -3.91
CA VAL A 52 -8.18 15.60 -3.37
C VAL A 52 -7.27 16.61 -4.04
N ARG A 53 -6.82 17.60 -3.27
CA ARG A 53 -5.80 18.57 -3.69
C ARG A 53 -4.43 18.06 -3.20
N PRO A 54 -3.58 17.52 -4.09
CA PRO A 54 -2.22 17.10 -3.71
C PRO A 54 -1.36 18.27 -3.20
N GLU A 55 -1.74 19.50 -3.53
CA GLU A 55 -1.08 20.75 -3.12
C GLU A 55 -0.91 20.91 -1.61
N ALA A 56 -1.71 20.22 -0.79
CA ALA A 56 -1.64 20.32 0.67
C ALA A 56 -0.62 19.36 1.33
N GLN A 57 -0.10 18.38 0.59
CA GLN A 57 0.86 17.42 1.14
C GLN A 57 2.27 17.82 0.72
N ARG A 58 3.06 18.29 1.70
CA ARG A 58 4.48 18.52 1.48
C ARG A 58 5.12 17.24 0.94
N PRO A 59 5.92 17.32 -0.14
CA PRO A 59 6.67 16.17 -0.61
C PRO A 59 7.48 15.56 0.53
N THR A 60 7.74 14.25 0.45
CA THR A 60 8.73 13.59 1.30
C THR A 60 10.01 14.43 1.33
N SER A 61 10.49 14.76 2.53
CA SER A 61 11.66 15.60 2.68
C SER A 61 12.86 14.98 1.98
N GLU A 62 13.77 15.84 1.50
CA GLU A 62 14.94 15.41 0.77
C GLU A 62 15.83 14.47 1.61
N ASP A 63 15.95 14.74 2.91
CA ASP A 63 16.69 13.88 3.84
C ASP A 63 16.12 12.46 3.91
N VAL A 64 14.81 12.32 4.02
CA VAL A 64 14.16 11.00 4.09
C VAL A 64 14.32 10.26 2.77
N ARG A 65 14.22 10.96 1.63
CA ARG A 65 14.50 10.36 0.31
C ARG A 65 15.93 9.89 0.21
N ARG A 66 16.90 10.71 0.62
CA ARG A 66 18.33 10.36 0.62
C ARG A 66 18.62 9.12 1.47
N VAL A 67 18.08 9.07 2.68
CA VAL A 67 18.24 7.90 3.58
C VAL A 67 17.61 6.65 2.97
N ALA A 68 16.41 6.76 2.40
CA ALA A 68 15.74 5.64 1.76
C ALA A 68 16.50 5.13 0.51
N THR A 69 17.07 6.04 -0.28
CA THR A 69 17.91 5.69 -1.42
C THR A 69 19.17 4.95 -0.98
N GLY A 70 19.91 5.48 0.01
CA GLY A 70 21.11 4.82 0.52
C GLY A 70 20.83 3.43 1.07
N PHE A 71 19.75 3.28 1.86
CA PHE A 71 19.32 1.97 2.33
C PHE A 71 19.06 0.98 1.20
N ARG A 72 18.41 1.41 0.11
CA ARG A 72 18.13 0.53 -1.02
C ARG A 72 19.42 0.15 -1.76
N GLU A 73 20.32 1.09 -1.97
CA GLU A 73 21.63 0.84 -2.59
C GLU A 73 22.45 -0.16 -1.77
N ASP A 74 22.54 0.04 -0.46
CA ASP A 74 23.27 -0.84 0.47
C ASP A 74 22.72 -2.28 0.49
N HIS A 75 21.42 -2.44 0.24
CA HIS A 75 20.75 -3.73 0.22
C HIS A 75 20.54 -4.30 -1.19
N GLY A 76 21.13 -3.69 -2.23
CA GLY A 76 20.99 -4.14 -3.62
C GLY A 76 19.55 -4.08 -4.14
N LEU A 77 18.70 -3.26 -3.51
CA LEU A 77 17.33 -3.02 -3.93
C LEU A 77 17.32 -1.98 -5.06
N PRO A 78 16.48 -2.15 -6.09
CA PRO A 78 16.43 -1.22 -7.20
C PRO A 78 16.01 0.18 -6.73
N VAL A 79 16.74 1.22 -7.13
CA VAL A 79 16.35 2.62 -6.92
C VAL A 79 15.87 3.19 -8.26
N GLU A 80 14.57 3.36 -8.39
CA GLU A 80 14.00 4.03 -9.56
C GLU A 80 14.26 5.54 -9.49
N ARG A 81 14.64 6.13 -10.63
CA ARG A 81 14.73 7.59 -10.76
C ARG A 81 13.33 8.15 -10.93
N LEU A 82 12.71 8.50 -9.82
CA LEU A 82 11.41 9.15 -9.81
C LEU A 82 11.57 10.68 -9.98
N PRO A 83 10.57 11.37 -10.56
CA PRO A 83 10.54 12.82 -10.62
C PRO A 83 10.70 13.44 -9.23
N SER A 84 11.32 14.62 -9.18
CA SER A 84 11.45 15.34 -7.93
C SER A 84 10.09 15.75 -7.37
N GLY A 85 10.01 15.93 -6.05
CA GLY A 85 8.77 16.39 -5.42
C GLY A 85 8.27 17.75 -5.94
N ALA A 86 9.19 18.61 -6.41
CA ALA A 86 8.84 19.86 -7.06
C ALA A 86 8.20 19.65 -8.44
N GLU A 87 8.74 18.72 -9.24
CA GLU A 87 8.18 18.37 -10.55
C GLU A 87 6.80 17.69 -10.45
N LEU A 88 6.55 16.95 -9.36
CA LEU A 88 5.25 16.33 -9.10
C LEU A 88 4.17 17.35 -8.69
N LEU A 89 4.58 18.50 -8.14
CA LEU A 89 3.68 19.57 -7.71
C LEU A 89 3.58 20.71 -8.73
N SER A 90 4.34 20.66 -9.84
CA SER A 90 4.25 21.65 -10.92
C SER A 90 2.85 21.62 -11.56
N PRO A 91 2.28 22.80 -11.90
CA PRO A 91 1.01 22.87 -12.63
C PRO A 91 1.04 22.06 -13.93
N PRO A 92 -0.09 21.45 -14.35
CA PRO A 92 -0.16 20.50 -15.47
C PRO A 92 0.30 21.06 -16.82
N GLU A 93 0.34 22.38 -16.99
CA GLU A 93 0.80 23.02 -18.23
C GLU A 93 2.29 22.81 -18.54
N GLU A 94 3.13 22.58 -17.53
CA GLU A 94 4.57 22.34 -17.73
C GLU A 94 4.88 20.84 -17.92
N SER A 95 4.11 19.95 -17.30
CA SER A 95 4.30 18.50 -17.42
C SER A 95 3.82 17.98 -18.79
N GLN A 96 2.73 18.53 -19.34
CA GLN A 96 2.25 18.19 -20.69
C GLN A 96 3.20 18.65 -21.81
N LYS A 97 3.81 19.85 -21.67
CA LYS A 97 4.79 20.35 -22.66
C LYS A 97 6.06 19.49 -22.73
N ARG A 98 6.49 18.88 -21.61
CA ARG A 98 7.66 17.99 -21.58
C ARG A 98 7.38 16.63 -22.20
N THR A 99 6.15 16.11 -22.10
CA THR A 99 5.75 14.87 -22.78
C THR A 99 5.58 15.09 -24.28
N ASP A 100 4.95 16.18 -24.70
CA ASP A 100 4.62 16.39 -26.11
C ASP A 100 5.84 16.77 -26.97
N ALA A 101 6.79 17.54 -26.41
CA ALA A 101 8.01 17.93 -27.13
C ALA A 101 8.94 16.75 -27.46
N ASN A 102 8.75 15.59 -26.82
CA ASN A 102 9.61 14.41 -26.99
C ASN A 102 8.84 13.12 -27.32
N ALA A 103 7.50 13.16 -27.39
CA ALA A 103 6.64 12.01 -27.64
C ALA A 103 6.89 11.35 -29.01
N ASN A 104 7.38 12.11 -29.99
CA ASN A 104 7.67 11.61 -31.35
C ASN A 104 9.15 11.26 -31.57
N SER A 105 10.03 11.44 -30.59
CA SER A 105 11.48 11.24 -30.75
C SER A 105 12.12 10.33 -29.69
N ALA A 106 11.43 10.06 -28.59
CA ALA A 106 11.90 9.09 -27.61
C ALA A 106 11.52 7.66 -28.06
N PRO A 107 12.46 6.70 -28.12
CA PRO A 107 12.09 5.29 -28.16
C PRO A 107 11.24 4.99 -26.91
N PRO A 108 10.20 4.13 -27.03
CA PRO A 108 9.35 3.81 -25.90
C PRO A 108 10.22 3.31 -24.74
N PRO A 109 9.96 3.75 -23.48
CA PRO A 109 10.68 3.24 -22.34
C PRO A 109 10.56 1.71 -22.33
N PRO A 110 11.63 0.97 -21.99
CA PRO A 110 11.54 -0.48 -21.90
C PRO A 110 10.43 -0.82 -20.91
N MET A 111 9.34 -1.42 -21.41
CA MET A 111 8.24 -1.88 -20.57
C MET A 111 8.73 -3.08 -19.75
N THR A 112 9.29 -2.82 -18.58
CA THR A 112 9.63 -3.84 -17.59
C THR A 112 8.47 -4.03 -16.62
N GLY A 113 7.58 -4.99 -16.98
CA GLY A 113 6.57 -5.63 -16.11
C GLY A 113 5.29 -4.79 -15.87
N ALA A 114 4.07 -5.21 -16.20
CA ALA A 114 3.52 -6.54 -16.37
C ALA A 114 2.75 -6.61 -17.70
N ARG A 115 3.29 -7.36 -18.66
CA ARG A 115 2.51 -7.77 -19.83
C ARG A 115 1.68 -8.97 -19.40
N ALA A 116 0.35 -8.86 -19.47
CA ALA A 116 -0.51 -10.04 -19.48
C ALA A 116 -0.04 -10.91 -20.64
N VAL A 117 0.58 -12.05 -20.32
CA VAL A 117 1.06 -12.99 -21.32
C VAL A 117 -0.17 -13.55 -22.00
N ALA A 118 -0.41 -13.17 -23.26
CA ALA A 118 -1.40 -13.83 -24.08
C ALA A 118 -1.08 -15.33 -24.05
N GLY A 119 -2.11 -16.16 -23.82
CA GLY A 119 -1.96 -17.61 -23.90
C GLY A 119 -1.43 -18.04 -25.29
N PRO A 120 -1.13 -19.33 -25.49
CA PRO A 120 -0.51 -19.85 -26.71
C PRO A 120 -1.25 -19.52 -28.04
N SER A 121 -2.47 -19.01 -27.97
CA SER A 121 -3.28 -18.52 -29.09
C SER A 121 -3.15 -17.02 -29.40
N GLY A 122 -2.31 -16.25 -28.68
CA GLY A 122 -2.03 -14.85 -29.00
C GLY A 122 -3.17 -13.86 -28.75
N GLN A 123 -4.27 -14.27 -28.13
CA GLN A 123 -5.35 -13.38 -27.73
C GLN A 123 -5.08 -12.77 -26.33
N LEU A 124 -5.26 -11.46 -26.22
CA LEU A 124 -5.37 -10.77 -24.93
C LEU A 124 -6.63 -11.27 -24.21
N PRO A 125 -6.61 -11.51 -22.88
CA PRO A 125 -7.82 -11.85 -22.15
C PRO A 125 -8.87 -10.75 -22.35
N PRO A 126 -10.12 -11.08 -22.72
CA PRO A 126 -11.16 -10.07 -22.78
C PRO A 126 -11.35 -9.46 -21.39
N GLU A 127 -11.54 -8.15 -21.32
CA GLU A 127 -12.01 -7.51 -20.09
C GLU A 127 -13.34 -8.15 -19.69
N ARG A 128 -13.31 -8.98 -18.65
CA ARG A 128 -14.52 -9.50 -18.01
C ARG A 128 -14.73 -8.69 -16.74
N GLY A 129 -15.67 -7.74 -16.83
CA GLY A 129 -16.36 -7.23 -15.67
C GLY A 129 -17.08 -8.37 -14.96
N ASP A 130 -17.16 -8.24 -13.64
CA ASP A 130 -17.86 -9.10 -12.67
C ASP A 130 -17.68 -10.61 -12.82
N ASP A 131 -17.09 -11.23 -11.81
CA ASP A 131 -17.63 -12.45 -11.18
C ASP A 131 -16.65 -12.93 -10.08
N GLU A 132 -17.08 -12.77 -8.83
CA GLU A 132 -16.43 -13.22 -7.59
C GLU A 132 -16.44 -14.76 -7.47
N ASP A 133 -15.77 -15.49 -8.36
CA ASP A 133 -15.69 -16.96 -8.25
C ASP A 133 -14.26 -17.44 -7.96
N PHE A 134 -13.91 -17.45 -6.67
CA PHE A 134 -12.73 -18.13 -6.12
C PHE A 134 -12.96 -19.65 -5.99
N SER A 135 -13.37 -20.31 -7.08
CA SER A 135 -13.44 -21.77 -7.09
C SER A 135 -12.06 -22.37 -7.34
N GLN A 136 -11.61 -23.23 -6.40
CA GLN A 136 -10.29 -23.89 -6.40
C GLN A 136 -10.05 -24.85 -7.58
N ALA A 137 -11.02 -25.03 -8.46
CA ALA A 137 -10.97 -25.99 -9.56
C ALA A 137 -10.03 -25.59 -10.71
N ARG A 138 -9.46 -24.37 -10.69
CA ARG A 138 -8.67 -23.82 -11.81
C ARG A 138 -7.15 -23.82 -11.62
N ILE A 139 -6.64 -24.29 -10.48
CA ILE A 139 -5.19 -24.36 -10.21
C ILE A 139 -4.54 -25.61 -10.83
N LEU A 140 -5.34 -26.55 -11.34
CA LEU A 140 -4.88 -27.85 -11.79
C LEU A 140 -5.19 -28.11 -13.27
N TYR A 141 -5.00 -27.14 -14.17
CA TYR A 141 -4.78 -27.40 -15.61
C TYR A 141 -4.00 -26.27 -16.27
#